data_AF-A0A6P0SCG0-F1
#
_entry.id   AF-A0A6P0SCG0-F1
#
_cell.length_a   1.000
_cell.length_b   1.000
_cell.length_c   1.000
_cell.angle_alpha   90.00
_cell.angle_beta   90.00
_cell.angle_gamma   90.00
#
_symmetry.space_group_name_H-M   'P 1'
#
loop_
_entity.id
_entity.type
_entity.pdbx_description
1 polymer ?
#
loop_
_entity_poly.entity_id
_entity_poly.type
_entity_poly.pdbx_seq_one_letter_code
_entity_poly.pdbx_strand_id
1 'polypeptide(L)'
;MENYPSNQSLTFCDRTQSTLTTRVVNLVLTTQEDTLNECHLTLQVSPASYQQIDTQALFNLNPEFRSPFSKGDFLPDSDIQLEITLKPDLLPQLSEHATTPETAATYLANLSQQTSLSPTASPSETEPQSPSSFNPLLNTENWFCLSVKQEQDSGETGYTTFWNYVNPTILNHPETASKQISEGITNFAENWAAANLTAATKDITEELVKGITNLFDGFETWLDNAFPQDNNNHTDSFASEESILATIIAYFTKDDWTFTKLQGQSILQMAYQGENGLWNCYAQARETEEQFVFYSIYPELVSEEKRLTMAELLTRLNYGLIIGNFEMDFKDGEIRYKTSIAVDDNILTYQVIKRLVYANLTIMDHYLPGIRAVMDGNISPEEAMVQIEG
;
A
#
# COMPACT_ATOMS: atom_id res chain seq x y z
N MET A 1 4.25 6.17 30.94
CA MET A 1 4.88 7.12 30.00
C MET A 1 6.10 7.71 30.69
N GLU A 2 7.28 7.34 30.22
CA GLU A 2 8.55 7.86 30.71
C GLU A 2 9.20 8.68 29.59
N ASN A 3 9.81 9.81 29.94
CA ASN A 3 10.35 10.76 28.97
C ASN A 3 11.84 11.01 29.19
N TYR A 4 12.63 11.07 28.11
CA TYR A 4 14.05 11.40 28.14
C TYR A 4 14.37 12.47 27.09
N PRO A 5 14.67 13.71 27.52
CA PRO A 5 15.25 14.73 26.65
C PRO A 5 16.60 14.25 26.15
N SER A 6 16.73 14.07 24.84
CA SER A 6 17.99 13.69 24.21
C SER A 6 18.53 14.86 23.40
N ASN A 7 19.83 14.86 23.14
CA ASN A 7 20.43 15.75 22.16
C ASN A 7 21.37 14.98 21.24
N GLN A 8 21.13 13.67 21.12
CA GLN A 8 21.93 12.76 20.32
C GLN A 8 21.49 12.87 18.84
N SER A 9 22.45 12.68 17.94
CA SER A 9 22.15 12.56 16.51
C SER A 9 21.98 11.08 16.18
N LEU A 10 20.88 10.76 15.50
CA LEU A 10 20.65 9.43 14.93
C LEU A 10 20.71 9.52 13.41
N THR A 11 21.41 8.55 12.81
CA THR A 11 21.49 8.33 11.37
C THR A 11 20.51 7.22 11.01
N PHE A 12 19.44 7.60 10.34
CA PHE A 12 18.49 6.67 9.74
C PHE A 12 18.95 6.30 8.32
N CYS A 13 18.42 5.20 7.81
CA CYS A 13 18.63 4.78 6.42
C CYS A 13 17.31 4.47 5.72
N ASP A 14 17.27 4.67 4.42
CA ASP A 14 16.14 4.26 3.58
C ASP A 14 16.43 2.94 2.86
N ARG A 15 15.44 2.45 2.11
CA ARG A 15 15.55 1.23 1.30
C ARG A 15 16.61 1.29 0.20
N THR A 16 17.08 2.48 -0.17
CA THR A 16 18.16 2.71 -1.14
C THR A 16 19.53 2.81 -0.49
N GLN A 17 19.61 2.62 0.84
CA GLN A 17 20.80 2.82 1.68
C GLN A 17 21.27 4.28 1.75
N SER A 18 20.41 5.23 1.37
CA SER A 18 20.67 6.65 1.61
C SER A 18 20.49 6.94 3.09
N THR A 19 21.36 7.78 3.66
CA THR A 19 21.34 8.10 5.08
C THR A 19 20.72 9.47 5.36
N LEU A 20 20.08 9.57 6.52
CA LEU A 20 19.50 10.81 7.04
C LEU A 20 19.88 10.96 8.51
N THR A 21 20.80 11.88 8.79
CA THR A 21 21.18 12.20 10.18
C THR A 21 20.29 13.32 10.71
N THR A 22 19.65 13.06 11.85
CA THR A 22 18.72 13.99 12.50
C THR A 22 19.02 14.08 14.00
N ARG A 23 18.63 15.19 14.63
CA ARG A 23 18.78 15.36 16.07
C ARG A 23 17.53 14.85 16.77
N VAL A 24 17.69 13.92 17.70
CA VAL A 24 16.59 13.50 18.58
C VAL A 24 16.55 14.46 19.76
N VAL A 25 15.45 15.21 19.91
CA VAL A 25 15.24 16.13 21.03
C VAL A 25 14.54 15.45 22.21
N ASN A 26 13.79 14.39 21.94
CA ASN A 26 13.02 13.69 22.95
C ASN A 26 12.78 12.23 22.56
N LEU A 27 12.82 11.33 23.54
CA LEU A 27 12.43 9.93 23.39
C LEU A 27 11.44 9.58 24.51
N VAL A 28 10.29 9.03 24.13
CA VAL A 28 9.26 8.58 25.07
C VAL A 28 9.01 7.10 24.90
N LEU A 29 8.96 6.37 26.01
CA LEU A 29 8.46 5.00 26.05
C LEU A 29 7.15 4.93 26.83
N THR A 30 6.17 4.21 26.29
CA THR A 30 4.94 3.85 27.01
C THR A 30 4.90 2.36 27.23
N THR A 31 4.74 1.96 28.50
CA THR A 31 4.62 0.57 28.92
C THR A 31 3.26 0.31 29.54
N GLN A 32 2.72 -0.89 29.32
CA GLN A 32 1.48 -1.38 29.92
C GLN A 32 1.69 -2.84 30.31
N GLU A 33 1.34 -3.21 31.54
CA GLU A 33 1.52 -4.60 32.05
C GLU A 33 2.94 -5.15 31.80
N ASP A 34 3.96 -4.33 32.08
CA ASP A 34 5.39 -4.65 31.88
C ASP A 34 5.81 -4.94 30.42
N THR A 35 4.92 -4.66 29.45
CA THR A 35 5.19 -4.77 28.01
C THR A 35 5.40 -3.39 27.41
N LEU A 36 6.41 -3.24 26.54
CA LEU A 36 6.65 -2.01 25.81
C LEU A 36 5.62 -1.85 24.68
N ASN A 37 4.77 -0.82 24.78
CA ASN A 37 3.70 -0.56 23.82
C ASN A 37 4.03 0.55 22.84
N GLU A 38 4.85 1.54 23.23
CA GLU A 38 5.19 2.68 22.36
C GLU A 38 6.64 3.07 22.50
N CYS A 39 7.24 3.47 21.39
CA CYS A 39 8.50 4.19 21.34
C CYS A 39 8.36 5.39 20.40
N HIS A 40 8.32 6.60 20.96
CA HIS A 40 8.20 7.84 20.19
C HIS A 40 9.53 8.58 20.21
N LEU A 41 9.91 9.12 19.05
CA LEU A 41 10.99 10.07 18.92
C LEU A 41 10.44 11.42 18.46
N THR A 42 10.95 12.46 19.08
CA THR A 42 10.82 13.81 18.54
C THR A 42 12.14 14.16 17.87
N LEU A 43 12.10 14.36 16.57
CA LEU A 43 13.23 14.74 15.74
C LEU A 43 13.19 16.25 15.48
N GLN A 44 14.37 16.83 15.37
CA GLN A 44 14.55 18.19 14.87
C GLN A 44 15.42 18.14 13.62
N VAL A 45 14.87 18.66 12.52
CA VAL A 45 15.46 18.59 11.18
C VAL A 45 15.54 19.97 10.54
N SER A 46 16.56 20.16 9.70
CA SER A 46 16.66 21.36 8.87
C SER A 46 15.60 21.35 7.75
N PRO A 47 15.22 22.50 7.17
CA PRO A 47 14.33 22.54 6.01
C PRO A 47 14.82 21.73 4.81
N ALA A 48 16.13 21.61 4.61
CA ALA A 48 16.70 20.77 3.54
C ALA A 48 16.50 19.27 3.82
N SER A 49 16.73 18.83 5.07
CA SER A 49 16.45 17.47 5.51
C SER A 49 14.95 17.15 5.43
N TYR A 50 14.10 18.11 5.80
CA TYR A 50 12.65 17.97 5.67
C TYR A 50 12.21 17.81 4.22
N GLN A 51 12.79 18.58 3.28
CA GLN A 51 12.50 18.43 1.86
C GLN A 51 12.85 17.02 1.34
N GLN A 52 13.94 16.43 1.82
CA GLN A 52 14.29 15.04 1.51
C GLN A 52 13.24 14.07 2.07
N ILE A 53 12.87 14.21 3.34
CA ILE A 53 11.83 13.38 3.99
C ILE A 53 10.51 13.46 3.21
N ASP A 54 10.10 14.68 2.84
CA ASP A 54 8.87 14.96 2.11
C ASP A 54 8.88 14.33 0.71
N THR A 55 9.96 14.55 -0.05
CA THR A 55 10.07 14.07 -1.44
C THR A 55 10.17 12.55 -1.52
N GLN A 56 10.83 11.91 -0.55
CA GLN A 56 11.07 10.47 -0.53
C GLN A 56 10.06 9.71 0.35
N ALA A 57 9.08 10.41 0.94
CA ALA A 57 8.11 9.85 1.88
C ALA A 57 8.76 9.05 3.03
N LEU A 58 9.92 9.51 3.53
CA LEU A 58 10.62 8.87 4.66
C LEU A 58 9.73 8.92 5.91
N PHE A 59 9.88 7.95 6.81
CA PHE A 59 9.04 7.82 8.01
C PHE A 59 7.55 7.66 7.68
N ASN A 60 7.25 7.05 6.52
CA ASN A 60 5.90 6.87 5.99
C ASN A 60 5.11 8.20 5.89
N LEU A 61 5.81 9.31 5.58
CA LEU A 61 5.25 10.66 5.50
C LEU A 61 4.66 10.95 4.11
N ASN A 62 3.51 10.35 3.81
CA ASN A 62 2.84 10.54 2.52
C ASN A 62 2.11 11.89 2.44
N PRO A 63 2.31 12.70 1.37
CA PRO A 63 1.64 13.99 1.18
C PRO A 63 0.12 13.95 1.25
N GLU A 64 -0.49 12.89 0.73
CA GLU A 64 -1.95 12.74 0.63
C GLU A 64 -2.62 12.54 2.00
N PHE A 65 -1.87 12.10 3.01
CA PHE A 65 -2.38 11.72 4.32
C PHE A 65 -2.05 12.74 5.42
N ARG A 66 -2.05 14.02 5.05
CA ARG A 66 -1.72 15.16 5.93
C ARG A 66 -2.94 16.03 6.18
N SER A 67 -3.18 16.36 7.45
CA SER A 67 -4.25 17.25 7.88
C SER A 67 -3.63 18.51 8.49
N PRO A 68 -3.56 19.63 7.75
CA PRO A 68 -3.01 20.88 8.26
C PRO A 68 -3.89 21.48 9.34
N PHE A 69 -3.31 21.79 10.50
CA PHE A 69 -3.98 22.56 11.56
C PHE A 69 -3.67 24.06 11.47
N SER A 70 -2.82 24.45 10.52
CA SER A 70 -2.44 25.83 10.23
C SER A 70 -2.32 26.02 8.71
N LYS A 71 -2.49 27.25 8.23
CA LYS A 71 -2.32 27.59 6.79
C LYS A 71 -0.99 28.28 6.49
N GLY A 72 -0.06 28.30 7.46
CA GLY A 72 1.26 28.90 7.30
C GLY A 72 2.20 27.97 6.56
N ASP A 73 3.18 28.55 5.85
CA ASP A 73 4.30 27.80 5.30
C ASP A 73 5.42 27.68 6.35
N PHE A 74 6.25 26.64 6.21
CA PHE A 74 7.47 26.54 7.02
C PHE A 74 8.48 27.61 6.60
N LEU A 75 9.09 28.27 7.58
CA LEU A 75 10.16 29.23 7.40
C LEU A 75 11.46 28.50 7.00
N PRO A 76 12.23 29.05 6.05
CA PRO A 76 13.43 28.40 5.50
C PRO A 76 14.64 28.42 6.44
N ASP A 77 14.62 29.27 7.48
CA ASP A 77 15.74 29.50 8.40
C ASP A 77 15.48 28.93 9.81
N SER A 78 14.42 28.15 9.99
CA SER A 78 14.05 27.56 11.27
C SER A 78 13.89 26.06 11.17
N ASP A 79 14.34 25.34 12.20
CA ASP A 79 14.21 23.90 12.22
C ASP A 79 12.74 23.47 12.29
N ILE A 80 12.47 22.29 11.76
CA ILE A 80 11.16 21.65 11.76
C ILE A 80 11.22 20.46 12.71
N GLN A 81 10.20 20.32 13.53
CA GLN A 81 10.03 19.23 14.48
C GLN A 81 9.14 18.15 13.87
N LEU A 82 9.59 16.89 13.94
CA LEU A 82 8.81 15.73 13.55
C LEU A 82 8.59 14.85 14.78
N GLU A 83 7.36 14.42 15.00
CA GLU A 83 7.06 13.34 15.94
C GLU A 83 6.89 12.06 15.16
N ILE A 84 7.65 11.02 15.51
CA ILE A 84 7.61 9.71 14.88
C ILE A 84 7.43 8.61 15.93
N THR A 85 6.77 7.52 15.57
CA THR A 85 6.60 6.33 16.41
C THR A 85 7.12 5.08 15.72
N LEU A 86 7.77 4.18 16.47
CA LEU A 86 8.29 2.93 15.92
C LEU A 86 7.14 1.98 15.57
N LYS A 87 7.30 1.21 14.50
CA LYS A 87 6.36 0.11 14.18
C LYS A 87 6.18 -0.82 15.38
N PRO A 88 4.93 -1.19 15.72
CA PRO A 88 4.67 -2.06 16.86
C PRO A 88 5.44 -3.39 16.85
N ASP A 89 5.58 -4.02 15.69
CA ASP A 89 6.28 -5.31 15.50
C ASP A 89 7.77 -5.26 15.88
N LEU A 90 8.37 -4.06 15.96
CA LEU A 90 9.78 -3.87 16.32
C LEU A 90 9.99 -3.48 17.78
N LEU A 91 8.91 -3.23 18.54
CA LEU A 91 9.00 -2.96 19.97
C LEU A 91 9.59 -4.13 20.76
N PRO A 92 9.26 -5.41 20.48
CA PRO A 92 9.92 -6.53 21.13
C PRO A 92 11.44 -6.49 20.96
N GLN A 93 11.93 -6.22 19.75
CA GLN A 93 13.35 -6.10 19.45
C GLN A 93 14.03 -4.97 20.25
N LEU A 94 13.36 -3.83 20.40
CA LEU A 94 13.89 -2.73 21.22
C LEU A 94 13.91 -3.10 22.71
N SER A 95 12.87 -3.76 23.20
CA SER A 95 12.72 -4.11 24.62
C SER A 95 13.70 -5.19 25.10
N GLU A 96 14.24 -6.03 24.21
CA GLU A 96 15.35 -6.94 24.51
C GLU A 96 16.63 -6.20 24.95
N HIS A 97 16.81 -4.96 24.52
CA HIS A 97 18.02 -4.18 24.74
C HIS A 97 17.83 -2.96 25.63
N ALA A 98 16.60 -2.45 25.74
CA ALA A 98 16.30 -1.24 26.47
C ALA A 98 14.89 -1.26 27.08
N THR A 99 14.80 -1.06 28.38
CA THR A 99 13.54 -1.01 29.13
C THR A 99 13.20 0.39 29.64
N THR A 100 14.11 1.35 29.50
CA THR A 100 13.92 2.76 29.89
C THR A 100 14.23 3.69 28.72
N PRO A 101 13.63 4.90 28.67
CA PRO A 101 13.92 5.85 27.61
C PRO A 101 15.41 6.20 27.44
N GLU A 102 16.16 6.30 28.54
CA GLU A 102 17.60 6.57 28.51
C GLU A 102 18.41 5.42 27.89
N THR A 103 18.08 4.17 28.27
CA THR A 103 18.75 2.99 27.72
C THR A 103 18.39 2.80 26.25
N ALA A 104 17.15 3.13 25.85
CA ALA A 104 16.71 3.09 24.45
C ALA A 104 17.45 4.15 23.61
N ALA A 105 17.56 5.38 24.10
CA ALA A 105 18.30 6.44 23.44
C ALA A 105 19.76 6.04 23.22
N THR A 106 20.40 5.52 24.27
CA THR A 106 21.79 5.06 24.21
C THR A 106 21.98 3.90 23.23
N TYR A 107 21.06 2.93 23.24
CA TYR A 107 21.11 1.78 22.34
C TYR A 107 20.96 2.19 20.87
N LEU A 108 19.96 3.03 20.55
CA LEU A 108 19.75 3.54 19.19
C LEU A 108 20.95 4.39 18.71
N ALA A 109 21.55 5.19 19.59
CA ALA A 109 22.75 5.96 19.26
C ALA A 109 23.95 5.06 18.96
N ASN A 110 24.14 3.98 19.71
CA ASN A 110 25.20 3.00 19.45
C ASN A 110 25.01 2.30 18.10
N LEU A 111 23.78 1.88 17.79
CA LEU A 111 23.45 1.32 16.47
C LEU A 111 23.79 2.31 15.35
N SER A 112 23.41 3.58 15.53
CA SER A 112 23.66 4.64 14.53
C SER A 112 25.14 4.87 14.26
N GLN A 113 26.00 4.72 15.27
CA GLN A 113 27.45 4.88 15.12
C GLN A 113 28.09 3.70 14.39
N GLN A 114 27.64 2.47 14.69
CA GLN A 114 28.11 1.25 14.00
C GLN A 114 27.79 1.29 12.51
N THR A 115 26.62 1.83 12.17
CA THR A 115 26.17 2.04 10.79
C THR A 115 26.99 3.07 10.02
N SER A 116 27.55 4.07 10.71
CA SER A 116 28.35 5.15 10.08
C SER A 116 29.80 4.74 9.78
N LEU A 117 30.25 3.59 10.27
CA LEU A 117 31.58 3.04 10.04
C LEU A 117 31.55 2.09 8.82
N SER A 118 31.60 2.61 7.59
CA SER A 118 31.93 1.78 6.44
C SER A 118 33.37 1.23 6.59
N PRO A 119 33.65 -0.02 6.20
CA PRO A 119 35.00 -0.57 6.24
C PRO A 119 35.84 0.09 5.15
N THR A 120 36.70 1.04 5.53
CA THR A 120 37.91 1.33 4.76
C THR A 120 38.87 0.15 4.92
N ALA A 121 38.55 -1.00 4.34
CA ALA A 121 39.46 -2.13 4.25
C ALA A 121 39.66 -2.44 2.76
N SER A 122 40.94 -2.40 2.36
CA SER A 122 41.37 -2.83 1.03
C SER A 122 40.92 -4.27 0.76
N PRO A 123 40.66 -4.66 -0.51
CA PRO A 123 40.16 -5.99 -0.82
C PRO A 123 41.27 -7.01 -0.58
N SER A 124 41.26 -7.68 0.56
CA SER A 124 41.94 -8.96 0.74
C SER A 124 40.95 -10.09 0.47
N GLU A 125 41.20 -10.81 -0.61
CA GLU A 125 40.49 -12.01 -1.01
C GLU A 125 40.59 -13.10 0.06
N THR A 126 39.59 -13.24 0.93
CA THR A 126 39.10 -14.54 1.47
C THR A 126 37.99 -14.26 2.49
N GLU A 127 36.76 -14.15 1.99
CA GLU A 127 35.45 -14.47 2.62
C GLU A 127 34.38 -13.57 1.98
N PRO A 128 33.22 -14.11 1.58
CA PRO A 128 32.09 -13.28 1.18
C PRO A 128 31.57 -12.56 2.43
N GLN A 129 32.02 -11.32 2.65
CA GLN A 129 31.40 -10.48 3.67
C GLN A 129 29.97 -10.16 3.23
N SER A 130 29.00 -10.64 4.00
CA SER A 130 27.60 -10.22 3.89
C SER A 130 27.54 -8.69 3.88
N PRO A 131 26.72 -8.05 3.02
CA PRO A 131 26.57 -6.61 3.06
C PRO A 131 26.15 -6.21 4.48
N SER A 132 26.80 -5.20 5.05
CA SER A 132 26.47 -4.65 6.37
C SER A 132 24.97 -4.31 6.42
N SER A 133 24.16 -5.21 6.98
CA SER A 133 22.73 -5.02 7.10
C SER A 133 22.49 -3.94 8.15
N PHE A 134 21.91 -2.81 7.74
CA PHE A 134 21.46 -1.77 8.66
C PHE A 134 20.48 -2.39 9.67
N ASN A 135 20.53 -1.94 10.92
CA ASN A 135 19.61 -2.45 11.94
C ASN A 135 18.19 -1.93 11.63
N PRO A 136 17.15 -2.79 11.58
CA PRO A 136 15.78 -2.40 11.27
C PRO A 136 15.22 -1.24 12.09
N LEU A 137 15.71 -1.04 13.33
CA LEU A 137 15.30 0.06 14.21
C LEU A 137 15.72 1.45 13.69
N LEU A 138 16.69 1.52 12.78
CA LEU A 138 17.18 2.76 12.16
C LEU A 138 16.74 2.90 10.69
N ASN A 139 15.85 2.03 10.23
CA ASN A 139 15.27 2.15 8.91
C ASN A 139 14.09 3.12 8.92
N THR A 140 14.09 4.10 8.03
CA THR A 140 13.04 5.13 7.96
C THR A 140 11.66 4.55 7.71
N GLU A 141 11.53 3.47 6.93
CA GLU A 141 10.25 2.80 6.66
C GLU A 141 9.62 2.11 7.88
N ASN A 142 10.39 1.96 8.96
CA ASN A 142 9.96 1.30 10.18
C ASN A 142 9.43 2.26 11.26
N TRP A 143 9.24 3.52 10.90
CA TRP A 143 8.68 4.54 11.77
C TRP A 143 7.52 5.26 11.08
N PHE A 144 6.48 5.62 11.82
CA PHE A 144 5.38 6.46 11.34
C PHE A 144 5.52 7.87 11.86
N CYS A 145 5.57 8.84 10.97
CA CYS A 145 5.45 10.24 11.35
C CYS A 145 4.01 10.54 11.76
N LEU A 146 3.83 11.05 12.98
CA LEU A 146 2.55 11.42 13.59
C LEU A 146 2.23 12.90 13.34
N SER A 147 3.23 13.77 13.47
CA SER A 147 3.04 15.21 13.28
C SER A 147 4.32 15.88 12.78
N VAL A 148 4.15 16.99 12.06
CA VAL A 148 5.23 17.86 11.61
C VAL A 148 4.87 19.28 11.97
N LYS A 149 5.75 19.96 12.70
CA LYS A 149 5.48 21.27 13.27
C LYS A 149 6.70 22.18 13.24
N GLN A 150 6.47 23.48 13.20
CA GLN A 150 7.48 24.51 13.36
C GLN A 150 6.90 25.62 14.24
N GLU A 151 7.58 25.88 15.35
CA GLU A 151 7.28 27.03 16.21
C GLU A 151 7.75 28.31 15.52
N GLN A 152 6.84 29.27 15.34
CA GLN A 152 7.11 30.56 14.72
C GLN A 152 6.58 31.69 15.62
N ASP A 153 7.05 32.92 15.42
CA ASP A 153 6.55 34.10 16.17
C ASP A 153 5.04 34.32 16.01
N SER A 154 4.47 33.88 14.87
CA SER A 154 3.02 33.92 14.58
C SER A 154 2.22 32.77 15.22
N GLY A 155 2.89 31.84 15.91
CA GLY A 155 2.32 30.63 16.48
C GLY A 155 2.83 29.35 15.80
N GLU A 156 2.32 28.21 16.24
CA GLU A 156 2.67 26.89 15.70
C GLU A 156 2.12 26.72 14.28
N THR A 157 3.00 26.37 13.34
CA THR A 157 2.63 25.98 11.97
C THR A 157 2.95 24.52 11.76
N GLY A 158 2.09 23.79 11.04
CA GLY A 158 2.28 22.37 10.80
C GLY A 158 1.00 21.62 10.45
N TYR A 159 1.13 20.30 10.52
CA TYR A 159 0.07 19.34 10.24
C TYR A 159 0.22 18.07 11.06
N THR A 160 -0.88 17.37 11.27
CA THR A 160 -0.91 15.98 11.76
C THR A 160 -1.03 15.04 10.57
N THR A 161 -0.57 13.81 10.74
CA THR A 161 -0.71 12.76 9.72
C THR A 161 -1.85 11.83 10.11
N PHE A 162 -2.28 11.04 9.14
CA PHE A 162 -3.18 9.91 9.37
C PHE A 162 -2.78 9.02 10.56
N TRP A 163 -1.49 8.74 10.73
CA TRP A 163 -0.96 7.89 11.79
C TRP A 163 -1.26 8.44 13.19
N ASN A 164 -1.32 9.76 13.35
CA ASN A 164 -1.72 10.37 14.62
C ASN A 164 -3.18 10.08 15.00
N TYR A 165 -4.06 9.91 14.02
CA TYR A 165 -5.47 9.62 14.27
C TYR A 165 -5.74 8.15 14.47
N VAL A 166 -5.12 7.28 13.67
CA VAL A 166 -5.27 5.83 13.81
C VAL A 166 -4.52 5.28 15.00
N ASN A 167 -3.43 5.93 15.42
CA ASN A 167 -2.53 5.48 16.48
C ASN A 167 -2.09 4.02 16.31
N PRO A 168 -0.90 3.78 15.72
CA PRO A 168 -0.41 2.44 15.39
C PRO A 168 -0.40 1.43 16.55
N THR A 169 -0.44 1.89 17.81
CA THR A 169 -0.43 0.99 18.98
C THR A 169 -1.67 0.15 19.14
N ILE A 170 -2.76 0.59 18.50
CA ILE A 170 -4.00 -0.16 18.41
C ILE A 170 -3.79 -1.51 17.68
N LEU A 171 -2.76 -1.62 16.82
CA LEU A 171 -2.40 -2.88 16.15
C LEU A 171 -1.97 -3.99 17.12
N ASN A 172 -1.50 -3.65 18.33
CA ASN A 172 -1.12 -4.63 19.35
C ASN A 172 -2.31 -5.14 20.19
N HIS A 173 -3.52 -4.60 20.00
CA HIS A 173 -4.71 -4.94 20.79
C HIS A 173 -5.88 -5.39 19.89
N PRO A 174 -5.81 -6.62 19.33
CA PRO A 174 -6.71 -7.09 18.28
C PRO A 174 -8.21 -7.06 18.67
N GLU A 175 -8.53 -7.20 19.96
CA GLU A 175 -9.93 -7.19 20.45
C GLU A 175 -10.63 -5.84 20.30
N THR A 176 -9.90 -4.72 20.38
CA THR A 176 -10.44 -3.37 20.22
C THR A 176 -9.96 -2.67 18.96
N ALA A 177 -9.07 -3.33 18.20
CA ALA A 177 -8.36 -2.72 17.09
C ALA A 177 -9.27 -2.19 16.00
N SER A 178 -10.16 -3.04 15.48
CA SER A 178 -11.05 -2.66 14.37
C SER A 178 -11.93 -1.45 14.68
N LYS A 179 -12.50 -1.37 15.89
CA LYS A 179 -13.36 -0.25 16.28
C LYS A 179 -12.58 1.06 16.41
N GLN A 180 -11.42 1.02 17.07
CA GLN A 180 -10.62 2.22 17.29
C GLN A 180 -9.91 2.69 16.01
N ILE A 181 -9.49 1.77 15.13
CA ILE A 181 -8.98 2.08 13.79
C ILE A 181 -10.07 2.78 12.98
N SER A 182 -11.29 2.24 12.94
CA SER A 182 -12.42 2.85 12.23
C SER A 182 -12.77 4.25 12.78
N GLU A 183 -12.76 4.44 14.10
CA GLU A 183 -12.94 5.75 14.73
C GLU A 183 -11.80 6.72 14.36
N GLY A 184 -10.54 6.26 14.38
CA GLY A 184 -9.37 7.05 13.98
C GLY A 184 -9.41 7.48 12.52
N ILE A 185 -9.77 6.57 11.62
CA ILE A 185 -9.97 6.85 10.19
C ILE A 185 -11.06 7.91 10.00
N THR A 186 -12.20 7.75 10.67
CA THR A 186 -13.32 8.70 10.59
C THR A 186 -12.90 10.08 11.07
N ASN A 187 -12.21 10.16 12.21
CA ASN A 187 -11.73 11.43 12.76
C ASN A 187 -10.71 12.11 11.84
N PHE A 188 -9.82 11.35 11.18
CA PHE A 188 -8.91 11.90 10.18
C PHE A 188 -9.69 12.46 8.99
N ALA A 189 -10.64 11.70 8.43
CA ALA A 189 -11.46 12.10 7.30
C ALA A 189 -12.20 13.42 7.56
N GLU A 190 -12.82 13.56 8.73
CA GLU A 190 -13.53 14.77 9.14
C GLU A 190 -12.60 15.99 9.25
N ASN A 191 -11.44 15.84 9.89
CA ASN A 191 -10.49 16.94 10.08
C ASN A 191 -9.79 17.34 8.77
N TRP A 192 -9.38 16.35 7.97
CA TRP A 192 -8.81 16.57 6.65
C TRP A 192 -9.80 17.33 5.75
N ALA A 193 -11.07 16.92 5.75
CA ALA A 193 -12.13 17.59 5.03
C ALA A 193 -12.31 19.04 5.51
N ALA A 194 -12.38 19.27 6.83
CA ALA A 194 -12.53 20.61 7.38
C ALA A 194 -11.33 21.53 7.05
N ALA A 195 -10.11 20.98 7.00
CA ALA A 195 -8.90 21.73 6.73
C ALA A 195 -8.72 22.08 5.24
N ASN A 196 -9.07 21.14 4.35
CA ASN A 196 -8.76 21.22 2.93
C ASN A 196 -9.94 21.63 2.03
N LEU A 197 -11.19 21.51 2.51
CA LEU A 197 -12.37 21.94 1.74
C LEU A 197 -12.82 23.34 2.19
N THR A 198 -12.78 24.30 1.29
CA THR A 198 -13.45 25.58 1.48
C THR A 198 -14.96 25.37 1.50
N ALA A 199 -15.62 25.65 2.63
CA ALA A 199 -17.07 25.66 2.88
C ALA A 199 -17.97 25.44 1.65
N ALA A 200 -17.99 24.21 1.15
CA ALA A 200 -18.93 23.77 0.13
C ALA A 200 -20.16 23.22 0.85
N THR A 201 -21.34 23.57 0.35
CA THR A 201 -22.66 23.31 0.94
C THR A 201 -22.83 21.89 1.46
N LYS A 202 -23.56 21.76 2.57
CA LYS A 202 -23.82 20.56 3.39
C LYS A 202 -24.13 19.25 2.62
N ASP A 203 -24.65 19.34 1.41
CA ASP A 203 -24.97 18.19 0.54
C ASP A 203 -23.74 17.60 -0.18
N ILE A 204 -22.68 18.39 -0.41
CA ILE A 204 -21.42 17.92 -1.02
C ILE A 204 -20.57 17.16 0.00
N THR A 205 -20.71 17.49 1.29
CA THR A 205 -19.96 16.83 2.37
C THR A 205 -20.31 15.36 2.55
N GLU A 206 -21.56 14.93 2.37
CA GLU A 206 -21.92 13.51 2.55
C GLU A 206 -21.38 12.62 1.43
N GLU A 207 -21.47 13.08 0.17
CA GLU A 207 -20.97 12.34 -0.99
C GLU A 207 -19.44 12.28 -1.01
N LEU A 208 -18.79 13.37 -0.57
CA LEU A 208 -17.34 13.40 -0.41
C LEU A 208 -16.87 12.56 0.78
N VAL A 209 -17.56 12.58 1.92
CA VAL A 209 -17.29 11.66 3.04
C VAL A 209 -17.43 10.22 2.58
N LYS A 210 -18.44 9.90 1.77
CA LYS A 210 -18.62 8.56 1.20
C LYS A 210 -17.50 8.18 0.22
N GLY A 211 -17.04 9.12 -0.61
CA GLY A 211 -15.87 8.93 -1.47
C GLY A 211 -14.58 8.73 -0.68
N ILE A 212 -14.43 9.45 0.44
CA ILE A 212 -13.33 9.29 1.39
C ILE A 212 -13.43 7.95 2.12
N THR A 213 -14.63 7.49 2.52
CA THR A 213 -14.85 6.15 3.08
C THR A 213 -14.45 5.06 2.08
N ASN A 214 -14.79 5.22 0.80
CA ASN A 214 -14.38 4.27 -0.24
C ASN A 214 -12.86 4.28 -0.49
N LEU A 215 -12.20 5.44 -0.40
CA LEU A 215 -10.74 5.54 -0.40
C LEU A 215 -10.15 4.86 0.83
N PHE A 216 -10.83 4.95 1.98
CA PHE A 216 -10.43 4.28 3.22
C PHE A 216 -10.71 2.78 3.24
N ASP A 217 -11.70 2.26 2.51
CA ASP A 217 -11.88 0.82 2.31
C ASP A 217 -10.69 0.23 1.52
N GLY A 218 -10.17 1.00 0.55
CA GLY A 218 -8.89 0.72 -0.12
C GLY A 218 -7.67 0.86 0.81
N PHE A 219 -7.78 1.67 1.86
CA PHE A 219 -6.74 1.88 2.85
C PHE A 219 -6.73 0.83 3.97
N GLU A 220 -7.88 0.34 4.47
CA GLU A 220 -7.91 -0.82 5.38
C GLU A 220 -7.33 -2.05 4.69
N THR A 221 -7.63 -2.21 3.41
CA THR A 221 -6.93 -3.17 2.55
C THR A 221 -5.41 -2.97 2.57
N TRP A 222 -4.94 -1.74 2.43
CA TRP A 222 -3.52 -1.41 2.47
C TRP A 222 -2.91 -1.64 3.85
N LEU A 223 -3.61 -1.31 4.95
CA LEU A 223 -3.21 -1.60 6.33
C LEU A 223 -3.08 -3.11 6.56
N ASP A 224 -4.05 -3.91 6.13
CA ASP A 224 -4.00 -5.37 6.24
C ASP A 224 -2.77 -5.96 5.53
N ASN A 225 -2.34 -5.33 4.43
CA ASN A 225 -1.15 -5.77 3.69
C ASN A 225 0.16 -5.21 4.27
N ALA A 226 0.13 -3.99 4.83
CA ALA A 226 1.30 -3.31 5.39
C ALA A 226 1.60 -3.77 6.83
N PHE A 227 0.58 -4.24 7.56
CA PHE A 227 0.61 -4.77 8.92
C PHE A 227 -0.23 -6.06 8.98
N PRO A 228 0.31 -7.20 8.53
CA PRO A 228 -0.36 -8.48 8.67
C PRO A 228 -0.63 -8.75 10.15
N GLN A 229 -1.90 -8.83 10.54
CA GLN A 229 -2.27 -9.25 11.89
C GLN A 229 -1.91 -10.73 12.05
N ASP A 230 -0.79 -11.01 12.70
CA ASP A 230 -0.29 -12.35 12.98
C ASP A 230 -1.15 -13.03 14.05
N ASN A 231 -2.34 -13.47 13.65
CA ASN A 231 -3.13 -14.42 14.42
C ASN A 231 -2.78 -15.83 13.96
N ASN A 232 -1.67 -16.37 14.45
CA ASN A 232 -1.64 -17.60 15.24
C ASN A 232 -0.21 -18.06 15.52
N ASN A 233 0.07 -18.26 16.82
CA ASN A 233 1.17 -19.07 17.32
C ASN A 233 1.33 -20.39 16.53
N HIS A 234 2.32 -20.44 15.64
CA HIS A 234 3.18 -21.59 15.48
C HIS A 234 4.55 -21.12 15.00
N THR A 235 5.54 -21.33 15.87
CA THR A 235 6.96 -21.37 15.54
C THR A 235 7.20 -22.15 14.26
N ASP A 236 7.69 -21.48 13.22
CA ASP A 236 8.76 -22.00 12.37
C ASP A 236 9.48 -20.84 11.67
N SER A 237 10.79 -20.81 11.84
CA SER A 237 11.69 -19.87 11.17
C SER A 237 11.81 -20.24 9.69
N PHE A 238 11.18 -19.53 8.77
CA PHE A 238 11.67 -19.31 7.41
C PHE A 238 11.07 -18.00 6.90
N ALA A 239 11.82 -17.29 6.04
CA ALA A 239 11.55 -15.94 5.56
C ALA A 239 10.08 -15.70 5.13
N SER A 240 9.53 -14.53 5.45
CA SER A 240 8.20 -14.10 5.01
C SER A 240 8.13 -14.11 3.47
N GLU A 241 7.50 -15.13 2.89
CA GLU A 241 7.14 -15.16 1.48
C GLU A 241 6.13 -14.04 1.21
N GLU A 242 6.44 -13.12 0.28
CA GLU A 242 5.50 -12.07 -0.13
C GLU A 242 4.25 -12.70 -0.76
N SER A 243 3.07 -12.46 -0.16
CA SER A 243 1.78 -12.97 -0.67
C SER A 243 1.50 -12.49 -2.10
N ILE A 244 0.83 -13.33 -2.90
CA ILE A 244 0.42 -13.02 -4.28
C ILE A 244 -0.47 -11.77 -4.29
N LEU A 245 -1.41 -11.68 -3.34
CA LEU A 245 -2.30 -10.54 -3.18
C LEU A 245 -1.52 -9.25 -2.90
N ALA A 246 -0.55 -9.29 -1.99
CA ALA A 246 0.28 -8.13 -1.68
C ALA A 246 1.05 -7.65 -2.92
N THR A 247 1.59 -8.59 -3.69
CA THR A 247 2.32 -8.31 -4.93
C THR A 247 1.43 -7.66 -6.01
N ILE A 248 0.21 -8.16 -6.17
CA ILE A 248 -0.78 -7.62 -7.12
C ILE A 248 -1.22 -6.21 -6.70
N ILE A 249 -1.46 -5.99 -5.41
CA ILE A 249 -1.82 -4.67 -4.88
C ILE A 249 -0.69 -3.67 -5.13
N ALA A 250 0.56 -4.05 -4.82
CA ALA A 250 1.72 -3.22 -5.09
C ALA A 250 1.85 -2.88 -6.59
N TYR A 251 1.56 -3.82 -7.48
CA TYR A 251 1.53 -3.57 -8.92
C TYR A 251 0.48 -2.52 -9.31
N PHE A 252 -0.78 -2.71 -8.93
CA PHE A 252 -1.88 -1.84 -9.36
C PHE A 252 -1.78 -0.45 -8.73
N THR A 253 -1.33 -0.34 -7.48
CA THR A 253 -1.02 0.95 -6.85
C THR A 253 0.12 1.65 -7.60
N LYS A 254 1.19 0.93 -7.97
CA LYS A 254 2.33 1.51 -8.69
C LYS A 254 1.99 1.96 -10.11
N ASP A 255 1.10 1.24 -10.80
CA ASP A 255 0.66 1.57 -12.17
C ASP A 255 -0.50 2.60 -12.16
N ASP A 256 -0.83 3.18 -10.98
CA ASP A 256 -1.85 4.22 -10.77
C ASP A 256 -3.28 3.80 -11.16
N TRP A 257 -3.63 2.55 -10.85
CA TRP A 257 -4.98 2.04 -11.07
C TRP A 257 -5.89 2.32 -9.88
N THR A 258 -7.12 2.74 -10.17
CA THR A 258 -8.20 2.78 -9.17
C THR A 258 -8.84 1.39 -9.06
N PHE A 259 -8.84 0.82 -7.85
CA PHE A 259 -9.44 -0.48 -7.58
C PHE A 259 -10.07 -0.55 -6.18
N THR A 260 -10.91 -1.56 -5.95
CA THR A 260 -11.54 -1.87 -4.67
C THR A 260 -11.27 -3.34 -4.33
N LYS A 261 -10.77 -3.64 -3.12
CA LYS A 261 -10.66 -5.03 -2.65
C LYS A 261 -12.04 -5.53 -2.23
N LEU A 262 -12.42 -6.71 -2.68
CA LEU A 262 -13.64 -7.34 -2.23
C LEU A 262 -13.45 -7.90 -0.82
N GLN A 263 -14.34 -7.51 0.10
CA GLN A 263 -14.23 -7.89 1.51
C GLN A 263 -14.22 -9.41 1.69
N GLY A 264 -13.27 -9.91 2.48
CA GLY A 264 -13.11 -11.35 2.75
C GLY A 264 -12.63 -12.18 1.56
N GLN A 265 -12.20 -11.55 0.46
CA GLN A 265 -11.72 -12.21 -0.74
C GLN A 265 -10.37 -11.65 -1.16
N SER A 266 -9.51 -12.50 -1.71
CA SER A 266 -8.25 -12.08 -2.32
C SER A 266 -8.47 -11.60 -3.75
N ILE A 267 -9.42 -10.67 -3.94
CA ILE A 267 -9.86 -10.16 -5.24
C ILE A 267 -9.87 -8.62 -5.23
N LEU A 268 -9.29 -8.02 -6.25
CA LEU A 268 -9.43 -6.59 -6.56
C LEU A 268 -10.38 -6.42 -7.74
N GLN A 269 -11.33 -5.50 -7.62
CA GLN A 269 -12.23 -5.06 -8.67
C GLN A 269 -11.80 -3.70 -9.20
N MET A 270 -11.83 -3.52 -10.51
CA MET A 270 -11.50 -2.24 -11.18
C MET A 270 -12.32 -2.06 -12.45
N ALA A 271 -12.48 -0.83 -12.90
CA ALA A 271 -13.07 -0.53 -14.20
C ALA A 271 -11.96 -0.18 -15.20
N TYR A 272 -12.11 -0.60 -16.46
CA TYR A 272 -11.17 -0.29 -17.52
C TYR A 272 -11.88 0.28 -18.74
N GLN A 273 -11.36 1.41 -19.23
CA GLN A 273 -11.82 2.07 -20.45
C GLN A 273 -10.88 1.71 -21.60
N GLY A 274 -11.33 0.80 -22.46
CA GLY A 274 -10.70 0.52 -23.76
C GLY A 274 -11.17 1.46 -24.86
N GLU A 275 -10.70 1.23 -26.08
CA GLU A 275 -11.12 1.96 -27.27
C GLU A 275 -12.58 1.62 -27.64
N ASN A 276 -12.99 0.37 -27.42
CA ASN A 276 -14.30 -0.14 -27.84
C ASN A 276 -15.33 -0.19 -26.71
N GLY A 277 -14.93 0.01 -25.44
CA GLY A 277 -15.91 0.02 -24.34
C GLY A 277 -15.33 0.23 -22.95
N LEU A 278 -16.24 0.31 -21.98
CA LEU A 278 -15.96 0.32 -20.55
C LEU A 278 -16.42 -1.02 -19.97
N TRP A 279 -15.57 -1.68 -19.19
CA TRP A 279 -15.94 -2.92 -18.52
C TRP A 279 -15.26 -3.09 -17.16
N ASN A 280 -15.79 -4.02 -16.36
CA ASN A 280 -15.20 -4.37 -15.07
C ASN A 280 -14.16 -5.47 -15.23
N CYS A 281 -13.09 -5.38 -14.44
CA CYS A 281 -12.05 -6.38 -14.34
C CYS A 281 -11.90 -6.87 -12.89
N TYR A 282 -11.42 -8.10 -12.75
CA TYR A 282 -11.11 -8.71 -11.45
C TYR A 282 -9.71 -9.29 -11.46
N ALA A 283 -8.89 -8.88 -10.49
CA ALA A 283 -7.58 -9.45 -10.22
C ALA A 283 -7.67 -10.35 -8.98
N GLN A 284 -7.55 -11.66 -9.15
CA GLN A 284 -7.73 -12.66 -8.11
C GLN A 284 -6.39 -13.34 -7.78
N ALA A 285 -5.97 -13.21 -6.52
CA ALA A 285 -4.92 -14.02 -5.93
C ALA A 285 -5.51 -15.32 -5.40
N ARG A 286 -4.96 -16.44 -5.85
CA ARG A 286 -5.32 -17.79 -5.41
C ARG A 286 -4.15 -18.35 -4.62
N GLU A 287 -4.02 -17.90 -3.38
CA GLU A 287 -2.85 -18.17 -2.52
C GLU A 287 -2.64 -19.68 -2.33
N THR A 288 -3.69 -20.44 -2.02
CA THR A 288 -3.58 -21.89 -1.80
C THR A 288 -3.18 -22.66 -3.06
N GLU A 289 -3.55 -22.18 -4.24
CA GLU A 289 -3.21 -22.81 -5.51
C GLU A 289 -2.02 -22.16 -6.22
N GLU A 290 -1.36 -21.20 -5.56
CA GLU A 290 -0.21 -20.46 -6.06
C GLU A 290 -0.47 -19.88 -7.45
N GLN A 291 -1.59 -19.16 -7.61
CA GLN A 291 -2.02 -18.66 -8.92
C GLN A 291 -2.42 -17.19 -8.87
N PHE A 292 -2.08 -16.46 -9.93
CA PHE A 292 -2.68 -15.17 -10.23
C PHE A 292 -3.61 -15.31 -11.42
N VAL A 293 -4.83 -14.81 -11.29
CA VAL A 293 -5.83 -14.77 -12.36
C VAL A 293 -6.35 -13.35 -12.56
N PHE A 294 -6.42 -12.90 -13.80
CA PHE A 294 -7.03 -11.63 -14.17
C PHE A 294 -8.17 -11.86 -15.15
N TYR A 295 -9.32 -11.25 -14.89
CA TYR A 295 -10.53 -11.35 -15.68
C TYR A 295 -10.95 -9.98 -16.21
N SER A 296 -11.36 -9.92 -17.47
CA SER A 296 -12.21 -8.84 -18.02
C SER A 296 -13.62 -9.38 -18.19
N ILE A 297 -14.62 -8.71 -17.63
CA ILE A 297 -16.02 -9.14 -17.69
C ILE A 297 -16.77 -8.37 -18.75
N TYR A 298 -17.39 -9.07 -19.69
CA TYR A 298 -18.24 -8.42 -20.68
C TYR A 298 -19.47 -7.80 -19.99
N PRO A 299 -19.85 -6.54 -20.30
CA PRO A 299 -20.82 -5.79 -19.50
C PRO A 299 -22.26 -6.32 -19.48
N GLU A 300 -22.67 -7.16 -20.43
CA GLU A 300 -24.06 -7.61 -20.56
C GLU A 300 -24.18 -9.14 -20.52
N LEU A 301 -25.26 -9.64 -19.92
CA LEU A 301 -25.52 -11.08 -19.86
C LEU A 301 -26.14 -11.59 -21.16
N VAL A 302 -25.68 -12.74 -21.62
CA VAL A 302 -26.23 -13.42 -22.79
C VAL A 302 -27.58 -14.05 -22.45
N SER A 303 -28.64 -13.62 -23.15
CA SER A 303 -29.97 -14.23 -23.04
C SER A 303 -29.93 -15.71 -23.42
N GLU A 304 -30.79 -16.52 -22.77
CA GLU A 304 -30.81 -17.98 -22.94
C GLU A 304 -30.85 -18.42 -24.41
N GLU A 305 -31.68 -17.76 -25.22
CA GLU A 305 -31.85 -18.04 -26.66
C GLU A 305 -30.56 -17.83 -27.49
N LYS A 306 -29.67 -16.93 -27.03
CA LYS A 306 -28.44 -16.56 -27.74
C LYS A 306 -27.21 -17.31 -27.23
N ARG A 307 -27.30 -18.07 -26.13
CA ARG A 307 -26.16 -18.76 -25.52
C ARG A 307 -25.47 -19.74 -26.47
N LEU A 308 -26.22 -20.48 -27.28
CA LEU A 308 -25.62 -21.41 -28.25
C LEU A 308 -24.81 -20.68 -29.33
N THR A 309 -25.37 -19.61 -29.90
CA THR A 309 -24.69 -18.79 -30.91
C THR A 309 -23.45 -18.11 -30.32
N MET A 310 -23.54 -17.60 -29.10
CA MET A 310 -22.41 -16.99 -28.42
C MET A 310 -21.33 -18.01 -28.07
N ALA A 311 -21.71 -19.20 -27.59
CA ALA A 311 -20.76 -20.27 -27.31
C ALA A 311 -19.98 -20.70 -28.57
N GLU A 312 -20.63 -20.73 -29.73
CA GLU A 312 -19.95 -20.97 -31.00
C GLU A 312 -18.92 -19.89 -31.29
N LEU A 313 -19.29 -18.61 -31.19
CA LEU A 313 -18.37 -17.48 -31.40
C LEU A 313 -17.17 -17.59 -30.46
N LEU A 314 -17.39 -17.67 -29.14
CA LEU A 314 -16.31 -17.70 -28.16
C LEU A 314 -15.38 -18.90 -28.35
N THR A 315 -15.93 -20.06 -28.78
CA THR A 315 -15.12 -21.24 -29.11
C THR A 315 -14.26 -21.00 -30.33
N ARG A 316 -14.78 -20.34 -31.37
CA ARG A 316 -14.01 -19.94 -32.56
C ARG A 316 -12.93 -18.92 -32.22
N LEU A 317 -13.25 -17.92 -31.40
CA LEU A 317 -12.30 -16.92 -30.91
C LEU A 317 -11.14 -17.57 -30.14
N ASN A 318 -11.45 -18.54 -29.28
CA ASN A 318 -10.43 -19.26 -28.53
C ASN A 318 -9.50 -20.09 -29.42
N TYR A 319 -9.94 -20.45 -30.63
CA TYR A 319 -9.12 -21.18 -31.59
C TYR A 319 -8.10 -20.24 -32.25
N GLY A 320 -6.93 -20.09 -31.60
CA GLY A 320 -5.83 -19.27 -32.10
C GLY A 320 -5.20 -18.37 -31.04
N LEU A 321 -5.90 -18.15 -29.91
CA LEU A 321 -5.37 -17.40 -28.78
C LEU A 321 -4.24 -18.17 -28.09
N ILE A 322 -3.11 -17.48 -27.91
CA ILE A 322 -1.92 -18.04 -27.25
C ILE A 322 -1.95 -17.77 -25.73
N ILE A 323 -2.46 -16.61 -25.31
CA ILE A 323 -2.48 -16.18 -23.91
C ILE A 323 -3.91 -15.86 -23.51
N GLY A 324 -4.48 -16.67 -22.63
CA GLY A 324 -5.83 -16.51 -22.10
C GLY A 324 -6.91 -17.18 -22.94
N ASN A 325 -8.15 -17.06 -22.48
CA ASN A 325 -9.32 -17.60 -23.17
C ASN A 325 -10.60 -16.87 -22.75
N PHE A 326 -11.58 -16.83 -23.66
CA PHE A 326 -12.97 -16.49 -23.34
C PHE A 326 -13.67 -17.64 -22.63
N GLU A 327 -14.52 -17.30 -21.67
CA GLU A 327 -15.40 -18.21 -20.93
C GLU A 327 -16.81 -17.63 -20.94
N MET A 328 -17.82 -18.51 -20.92
CA MET A 328 -19.19 -18.11 -20.68
C MET A 328 -19.83 -19.05 -19.66
N ASP A 329 -20.47 -18.50 -18.64
CA ASP A 329 -21.33 -19.30 -17.77
C ASP A 329 -22.66 -19.54 -18.48
N PHE A 330 -22.98 -20.82 -18.74
CA PHE A 330 -24.22 -21.20 -19.42
C PHE A 330 -25.48 -21.00 -18.56
N LYS A 331 -25.33 -20.81 -17.25
CA LYS A 331 -26.45 -20.63 -16.32
C LYS A 331 -27.05 -19.22 -16.45
N ASP A 332 -26.22 -18.19 -16.41
CA ASP A 332 -26.64 -16.79 -16.45
C ASP A 332 -26.25 -16.05 -17.74
N GLY A 333 -25.26 -16.54 -18.48
CA GLY A 333 -24.78 -15.93 -19.71
C GLY A 333 -23.67 -14.90 -19.50
N GLU A 334 -23.02 -14.85 -18.33
CA GLU A 334 -21.83 -14.00 -18.14
C GLU A 334 -20.72 -14.43 -19.09
N ILE A 335 -20.12 -13.49 -19.81
CA ILE A 335 -18.91 -13.71 -20.63
C ILE A 335 -17.73 -13.03 -19.93
N ARG A 336 -16.58 -13.71 -19.92
CA ARG A 336 -15.33 -13.13 -19.43
C ARG A 336 -14.13 -13.56 -20.26
N TYR A 337 -13.12 -12.71 -20.32
CA TYR A 337 -11.79 -13.08 -20.81
C TYR A 337 -10.84 -13.31 -19.63
N LYS A 338 -10.23 -14.49 -19.57
CA LYS A 338 -9.34 -14.89 -18.47
C LYS A 338 -7.90 -14.98 -18.95
N THR A 339 -6.99 -14.44 -18.16
CA THR A 339 -5.55 -14.74 -18.21
C THR A 339 -5.09 -15.20 -16.84
N SER A 340 -4.22 -16.20 -16.77
CA SER A 340 -3.75 -16.75 -15.49
C SER A 340 -2.31 -17.25 -15.59
N ILE A 341 -1.61 -17.26 -14.46
CA ILE A 341 -0.26 -17.80 -14.33
C ILE A 341 -0.11 -18.53 -12.99
N ALA A 342 0.63 -19.64 -13.00
CA ALA A 342 1.14 -20.25 -11.77
C ALA A 342 2.31 -19.42 -11.22
N VAL A 343 2.36 -19.26 -9.91
CA VAL A 343 3.30 -18.40 -9.21
C VAL A 343 4.19 -19.28 -8.34
N ASP A 344 5.36 -19.65 -8.85
CA ASP A 344 6.41 -20.24 -8.01
C ASP A 344 7.29 -19.14 -7.37
N ASP A 345 8.19 -19.50 -6.46
CA ASP A 345 9.10 -18.59 -5.73
C ASP A 345 9.64 -17.44 -6.60
N ASN A 346 9.27 -16.20 -6.24
CA ASN A 346 9.73 -14.94 -6.86
C ASN A 346 9.38 -14.73 -8.36
N ILE A 347 8.42 -15.47 -8.95
CA ILE A 347 8.10 -15.35 -10.38
C ILE A 347 7.15 -14.19 -10.70
N LEU A 348 6.31 -13.76 -9.75
CA LEU A 348 5.29 -12.74 -9.98
C LEU A 348 5.85 -11.31 -9.96
N THR A 349 6.77 -11.01 -10.88
CA THR A 349 7.36 -9.67 -11.00
C THR A 349 6.37 -8.67 -11.60
N TYR A 350 6.63 -7.37 -11.37
CA TYR A 350 5.88 -6.26 -11.99
C TYR A 350 5.72 -6.44 -13.52
N GLN A 351 6.77 -6.89 -14.22
CA GLN A 351 6.72 -7.08 -15.68
C GLN A 351 5.83 -8.25 -16.10
N VAL A 352 5.77 -9.31 -15.30
CA VAL A 352 4.91 -10.47 -15.54
C VAL A 352 3.44 -10.08 -15.35
N ILE A 353 3.11 -9.41 -14.24
CA ILE A 353 1.75 -8.90 -14.00
C ILE A 353 1.34 -7.95 -15.13
N LYS A 354 2.20 -6.99 -15.50
CA LYS A 354 1.93 -6.05 -16.59
C LYS A 354 1.58 -6.74 -17.89
N ARG A 355 2.41 -7.68 -18.33
CA ARG A 355 2.17 -8.40 -19.59
C ARG A 355 0.86 -9.19 -19.56
N LEU A 356 0.57 -9.84 -18.44
CA LEU A 356 -0.62 -10.65 -18.27
C LEU A 356 -1.90 -9.80 -18.29
N VAL A 357 -1.91 -8.70 -17.52
CA VAL A 357 -3.03 -7.75 -17.43
C VAL A 357 -3.27 -7.07 -18.78
N TYR A 358 -2.25 -6.48 -19.40
CA TYR A 358 -2.44 -5.75 -20.66
C TYR A 358 -2.74 -6.69 -21.84
N ALA A 359 -2.26 -7.94 -21.84
CA ALA A 359 -2.69 -8.94 -22.83
C ALA A 359 -4.19 -9.23 -22.71
N ASN A 360 -4.70 -9.36 -21.48
CA ASN A 360 -6.12 -9.57 -21.22
C ASN A 360 -6.98 -8.42 -21.79
N LEU A 361 -6.62 -7.19 -21.42
CA LEU A 361 -7.36 -5.99 -21.79
C LEU A 361 -7.35 -5.77 -23.30
N THR A 362 -6.20 -5.95 -23.94
CA THR A 362 -6.05 -5.78 -25.39
C THR A 362 -6.94 -6.75 -26.16
N ILE A 363 -6.96 -8.03 -25.75
CA ILE A 363 -7.79 -9.04 -26.41
C ILE A 363 -9.27 -8.76 -26.17
N MET A 364 -9.67 -8.44 -24.94
CA MET A 364 -11.06 -8.08 -24.65
C MET A 364 -11.53 -6.90 -25.50
N ASP A 365 -10.75 -5.82 -25.56
CA ASP A 365 -11.08 -4.62 -26.31
C ASP A 365 -11.19 -4.89 -27.82
N HIS A 366 -10.27 -5.69 -28.37
CA HIS A 366 -10.21 -6.02 -29.78
C HIS A 366 -11.45 -6.82 -30.24
N TYR A 367 -11.86 -7.81 -29.46
CA TYR A 367 -12.99 -8.69 -29.81
C TYR A 367 -14.35 -8.15 -29.35
N LEU A 368 -14.39 -7.11 -28.51
CA LEU A 368 -15.61 -6.51 -27.97
C LEU A 368 -16.65 -6.15 -29.05
N PRO A 369 -16.29 -5.50 -30.19
CA PRO A 369 -17.25 -5.14 -31.22
C PRO A 369 -17.90 -6.35 -31.88
N GLY A 370 -17.13 -7.42 -32.11
CA GLY A 370 -17.64 -8.65 -32.72
C GLY A 370 -18.57 -9.42 -31.78
N ILE A 371 -18.24 -9.48 -30.49
CA ILE A 371 -19.12 -10.05 -29.46
C ILE A 371 -20.45 -9.29 -29.44
N ARG A 372 -20.42 -7.95 -29.45
CA ARG A 372 -21.63 -7.11 -29.53
C ARG A 372 -22.44 -7.36 -30.79
N ALA A 373 -21.80 -7.43 -31.96
CA ALA A 373 -22.50 -7.60 -33.22
C ALA A 373 -23.28 -8.94 -33.30
N VAL A 374 -22.70 -10.03 -32.77
CA VAL A 374 -23.40 -11.32 -32.64
C VAL A 374 -24.47 -11.24 -31.55
N MET A 375 -24.18 -10.58 -30.43
CA MET A 375 -25.15 -10.38 -29.34
C MET A 375 -26.39 -9.61 -29.81
N ASP A 376 -26.25 -8.60 -30.65
CA ASP A 376 -27.35 -7.82 -31.22
C ASP A 376 -28.13 -8.62 -32.28
N GLY A 377 -27.56 -9.71 -32.79
CA GLY A 377 -28.13 -10.52 -33.88
C GLY A 377 -27.90 -9.90 -35.27
N ASN A 378 -26.92 -9.00 -35.39
CA ASN A 378 -26.60 -8.31 -36.64
C ASN A 378 -25.86 -9.22 -37.62
N ILE A 379 -25.05 -10.16 -37.11
CA ILE A 379 -24.20 -11.06 -37.91
C ILE A 379 -24.07 -12.44 -37.25
N SER A 380 -23.72 -13.45 -38.04
CA SER A 380 -23.38 -14.80 -37.57
C SER A 380 -21.98 -14.85 -36.92
N PRO A 381 -21.69 -15.89 -36.10
CA PRO A 381 -20.36 -16.10 -35.54
C PRO A 381 -19.24 -16.15 -36.59
N GLU A 382 -19.49 -16.74 -37.76
CA GLU A 382 -18.50 -16.83 -38.85
C GLU A 382 -18.22 -15.45 -39.48
N GLU A 383 -19.26 -14.67 -39.72
CA GLU A 383 -19.11 -13.30 -40.23
C GLU A 383 -18.37 -12.40 -39.22
N ALA A 384 -18.62 -12.57 -37.92
CA ALA A 384 -17.90 -11.85 -36.88
C ALA A 384 -16.40 -12.18 -36.89
N MET A 385 -16.00 -13.45 -37.04
CA MET A 385 -14.59 -13.83 -37.17
C MET A 385 -13.91 -13.11 -38.33
N VAL A 386 -14.56 -13.07 -39.50
CA VAL A 386 -14.02 -12.41 -40.69
C VAL A 386 -13.87 -10.90 -40.48
N GLN A 387 -14.78 -10.26 -39.75
CA GLN A 387 -14.69 -8.82 -39.49
C GLN A 387 -13.61 -8.44 -38.47
N ILE A 388 -13.29 -9.33 -37.53
CA ILE A 388 -12.31 -9.03 -36.47
C ILE A 388 -10.89 -9.37 -36.94
N GLU A 389 -10.72 -10.48 -37.66
CA GLU A 389 -9.39 -10.99 -38.06
C GLU A 389 -8.99 -10.65 -39.51
N GLY A 390 -9.93 -10.20 -40.34
CA GLY A 390 -9.71 -9.81 -41.73
C GLY A 390 -9.43 -8.32 -41.89
#